data_AF-A0A959WMS1-F1
#
_entry.id   AF-A0A959WMS1-F1
#
_cell.length_a   1.000
_cell.length_b   1.000
_cell.length_c   1.000
_cell.angle_alpha   90.00
_cell.angle_beta   90.00
_cell.angle_gamma   90.00
#
_symmetry.space_group_name_H-M   'P 1'
#
loop_
_entity.id
_entity.type
_entity.pdbx_description
1 polymer ?
#
loop_
_entity_poly.entity_id
_entity_poly.type
_entity_poly.pdbx_seq_one_letter_code
_entity_poly.pdbx_strand_id
1 'polypeptide(L)'
;MSEIDDIRTAHEVWWVPLPDGAESPVVAYVNGAARSEGEGIIVRDGAIEFDEPLHARPKMGIGRSIMLLLGIGVYGDLKGDTLDLSFHRDGRLESRAEIGLSPAPRRPR
;
A
#
# COMPACT_ATOMS: atom_id res chain seq x y z
N MET A 1 -16.19 -17.94 7.82
CA MET A 1 -15.44 -17.05 6.91
C MET A 1 -15.71 -17.52 5.49
N SER A 2 -15.99 -16.62 4.53
CA SER A 2 -16.17 -16.98 3.12
C SER A 2 -14.82 -16.92 2.40
N GLU A 3 -14.58 -17.78 1.41
CA GLU A 3 -13.34 -17.81 0.59
C GLU A 3 -13.00 -16.45 -0.06
N ILE A 4 -14.03 -15.62 -0.29
CA ILE A 4 -13.88 -14.26 -0.84
C ILE A 4 -13.27 -13.29 0.18
N ASP A 5 -13.59 -13.40 1.46
CA ASP A 5 -12.99 -12.56 2.51
C ASP A 5 -11.50 -12.87 2.69
N ASP A 6 -11.13 -14.16 2.69
CA ASP A 6 -9.74 -14.58 2.82
C ASP A 6 -8.87 -14.04 1.68
N ILE A 7 -9.40 -13.98 0.45
CA ILE A 7 -8.68 -13.41 -0.70
C ILE A 7 -8.53 -11.90 -0.57
N ARG A 8 -9.52 -11.18 -0.03
CA ARG A 8 -9.46 -9.72 0.16
C ARG A 8 -8.42 -9.37 1.23
N THR A 9 -8.46 -10.06 2.37
CA THR A 9 -7.50 -9.87 3.46
C THR A 9 -6.08 -10.27 3.06
N ALA A 10 -5.90 -11.25 2.16
CA ALA A 10 -4.59 -11.68 1.67
C ALA A 10 -3.82 -10.60 0.90
N HIS A 11 -4.47 -9.51 0.47
CA HIS A 11 -3.84 -8.40 -0.25
C HIS A 11 -3.85 -7.09 0.54
N GLU A 12 -4.29 -7.11 1.79
CA GLU A 12 -4.28 -5.93 2.64
C GLU A 12 -2.86 -5.56 3.09
N VAL A 13 -2.60 -4.26 3.11
CA VAL A 13 -1.38 -3.63 3.59
C VAL A 13 -1.76 -2.62 4.65
N TRP A 14 -1.50 -2.98 5.90
CA TRP A 14 -1.83 -2.15 7.07
C TRP A 14 -0.69 -1.22 7.47
N TRP A 15 0.53 -1.48 6.99
CA TRP A 15 1.68 -0.62 7.26
C TRP A 15 2.76 -0.79 6.20
N VAL A 16 3.60 0.24 6.06
CA VAL A 16 4.81 0.20 5.23
C VAL A 16 5.99 0.78 6.01
N PRO A 17 7.22 0.27 5.80
CA PRO A 17 8.40 0.90 6.38
C PRO A 17 8.60 2.30 5.81
N LEU A 18 9.01 3.24 6.66
CA LEU A 18 9.46 4.54 6.20
C LEU A 18 10.77 4.41 5.42
N PRO A 19 11.00 5.26 4.41
CA PRO A 19 12.32 5.41 3.83
C PRO A 19 13.37 5.79 4.89
N ASP A 20 14.59 5.29 4.75
CA ASP A 20 15.66 5.58 5.71
C ASP A 20 15.90 7.10 5.84
N GLY A 21 16.05 7.58 7.08
CA GLY A 21 16.23 9.00 7.37
C GLY A 21 15.00 9.87 7.05
N ALA A 22 13.81 9.29 6.93
CA ALA A 22 12.57 10.05 6.85
C ALA A 22 12.21 10.62 8.23
N GLU A 23 11.98 11.93 8.27
CA GLU A 23 11.61 12.71 9.43
C GLU A 23 10.20 13.30 9.25
N SER A 24 9.50 13.48 10.37
CA SER A 24 8.21 14.16 10.41
C SER A 24 8.33 15.64 10.02
N PRO A 25 7.26 16.24 9.46
CA PRO A 25 5.97 15.63 9.17
C PRO A 25 6.03 14.71 7.93
N VAL A 26 5.32 13.59 8.02
CA VAL A 26 5.13 12.64 6.90
C VAL A 26 3.71 12.78 6.36
N VAL A 27 3.58 12.83 5.04
CA VAL A 27 2.30 12.83 4.31
C VAL A 27 2.28 11.66 3.35
N ALA A 28 1.24 10.83 3.43
CA ALA A 28 1.00 9.74 2.51
C ALA A 28 -0.06 10.14 1.47
N TYR A 29 0.23 9.91 0.19
CA TYR A 29 -0.72 10.11 -0.90
C TYR A 29 -1.15 8.74 -1.41
N VAL A 30 -2.34 8.32 -1.01
CA VAL A 30 -2.94 7.04 -1.40
C VAL A 30 -3.84 7.29 -2.60
N ASN A 31 -3.50 6.74 -3.77
CA ASN A 31 -4.21 7.01 -5.03
C ASN A 31 -4.38 8.53 -5.31
N GLY A 32 -3.42 9.34 -4.86
CA GLY A 32 -3.45 10.80 -4.97
C GLY A 32 -4.22 11.54 -3.86
N ALA A 33 -4.89 10.83 -2.94
CA ALA A 33 -5.53 11.42 -1.77
C ALA A 33 -4.54 11.55 -0.60
N ALA A 34 -4.36 12.77 -0.09
CA ALA A 34 -3.45 13.05 1.01
C ALA A 34 -4.00 12.55 2.36
N ARG A 35 -3.13 11.92 3.14
CA ARG A 35 -3.34 11.49 4.54
C ARG A 35 -2.12 11.96 5.34
N SER A 36 -2.36 12.64 6.45
CA SER A 36 -1.30 13.25 7.27
C SER A 36 -1.17 12.53 8.60
N GLU A 37 -0.05 12.71 9.29
CA GLU A 37 0.15 12.14 10.62
C GLU A 37 -0.98 12.56 11.59
N GLY A 38 -1.70 11.59 12.15
CA GLY A 38 -2.89 11.81 12.99
C GLY A 38 -4.21 11.86 12.22
N GLU A 39 -4.18 11.88 10.88
CA GLU A 39 -5.34 11.87 9.99
C GLU A 39 -5.15 10.85 8.86
N GLY A 40 -5.63 9.63 9.08
CA GLY A 40 -5.53 8.53 8.12
C GLY A 40 -4.22 7.74 8.18
N ILE A 41 -3.19 8.25 8.85
CA ILE A 41 -1.93 7.54 9.10
C ILE A 41 -1.36 7.84 10.50
N ILE A 42 -0.60 6.89 11.03
CA ILE A 42 0.19 7.02 12.27
C ILE A 42 1.63 6.64 11.95
N VAL A 43 2.59 7.49 12.32
CA VAL A 43 4.02 7.17 12.20
C VAL A 43 4.49 6.55 13.51
N ARG A 44 4.94 5.29 13.47
CA ARG A 44 5.42 4.56 14.66
C ARG A 44 6.47 3.53 14.28
N ASP A 45 7.50 3.38 15.11
CA ASP A 45 8.52 2.33 14.98
C ASP A 45 9.16 2.27 13.57
N GLY A 46 9.45 3.43 12.97
CA GLY A 46 10.03 3.54 11.63
C GLY A 46 9.10 3.10 10.50
N ALA A 47 7.79 3.08 10.73
CA ALA A 47 6.78 2.70 9.75
C ALA A 47 5.59 3.66 9.78
N ILE A 48 4.85 3.67 8.67
CA ILE A 48 3.53 4.29 8.58
C ILE A 48 2.50 3.19 8.76
N GLU A 49 1.62 3.34 9.73
CA GLU A 49 0.45 2.50 9.94
C GLU A 49 -0.79 3.22 9.40
N PHE A 50 -1.61 2.50 8.64
CA PHE A 50 -2.86 3.01 8.09
C PHE A 50 -4.04 2.67 9.00
N ASP A 51 -5.01 3.58 9.09
CA ASP A 51 -6.27 3.36 9.82
C ASP A 51 -7.19 2.36 9.09
N GLU A 52 -7.18 2.43 7.77
CA GLU A 52 -7.80 1.54 6.80
C GLU A 52 -6.74 0.83 5.94
N PRO A 53 -6.92 -0.45 5.59
CA PRO A 53 -5.92 -1.16 4.81
C PRO A 53 -5.85 -0.65 3.38
N LEU A 54 -4.63 -0.61 2.83
CA LEU A 54 -4.42 -0.47 1.40
C LEU A 54 -4.44 -1.84 0.72
N HIS A 55 -4.70 -1.87 -0.58
CA HIS A 55 -4.75 -3.10 -1.37
C HIS A 55 -3.52 -3.22 -2.24
N ALA A 56 -2.64 -4.17 -1.91
CA ALA A 56 -1.53 -4.53 -2.77
C ALA A 56 -2.04 -5.07 -4.12
N ARG A 57 -1.29 -4.81 -5.18
CA ARG A 57 -1.60 -5.38 -6.49
C ARG A 57 -1.58 -6.91 -6.40
N PRO A 58 -2.66 -7.60 -6.79
CA PRO A 58 -2.68 -9.06 -6.72
C PRO A 58 -1.64 -9.64 -7.69
N LYS A 59 -0.95 -10.70 -7.26
CA LYS A 59 0.01 -11.40 -8.10
C LYS A 59 -0.71 -12.03 -9.30
N MET A 60 -0.12 -11.90 -10.49
CA MET A 60 -0.63 -12.55 -11.69
C MET A 60 -0.35 -14.06 -11.59
N GLY A 61 -1.37 -14.84 -11.23
CA GLY A 61 -1.25 -16.30 -11.15
C GLY A 61 -1.25 -16.95 -12.54
N ILE A 62 -0.64 -18.13 -12.67
CA ILE A 62 -0.47 -18.88 -13.92
C ILE A 62 -1.80 -19.06 -14.67
N GLY A 63 -2.90 -19.36 -13.96
CA GLY A 63 -4.23 -19.49 -14.56
C GLY A 63 -4.75 -18.21 -15.20
N ARG A 64 -4.50 -17.04 -14.57
CA ARG A 64 -4.87 -15.73 -15.13
C ARG A 64 -4.00 -15.35 -16.32
N SER A 65 -2.72 -15.72 -16.31
CA SER A 65 -1.84 -15.57 -17.48
C SER A 65 -2.31 -16.41 -18.66
N ILE A 66 -2.79 -17.64 -18.41
CA ILE A 66 -3.38 -18.50 -19.45
C ILE A 66 -4.68 -17.91 -20.00
N MET A 67 -5.54 -17.34 -19.16
CA MET A 67 -6.76 -16.65 -19.61
C MET A 67 -6.43 -15.46 -20.52
N LEU A 68 -5.44 -14.65 -20.17
CA LEU A 68 -4.97 -13.55 -21.02
C LEU A 68 -4.40 -14.06 -22.35
N LEU A 69 -3.63 -15.14 -22.33
CA LEU A 69 -3.09 -15.81 -23.52
C LEU A 69 -4.21 -16.33 -24.43
N LEU A 70 -5.31 -16.83 -23.85
CA LEU A 70 -6.51 -17.31 -24.54
C LEU A 70 -7.43 -16.17 -25.02
N GLY A 71 -7.05 -14.91 -24.82
CA GLY A 71 -7.86 -13.74 -25.22
C GLY A 71 -9.07 -13.48 -24.32
N ILE A 72 -9.14 -14.10 -23.14
CA ILE A 72 -10.16 -13.82 -22.13
C ILE A 72 -9.72 -12.57 -21.38
N GLY A 73 -10.46 -11.47 -21.58
CA GLY A 73 -10.16 -10.19 -20.94
C GLY A 73 -10.26 -10.28 -19.42
N VAL A 74 -9.12 -10.13 -18.73
CA VAL A 74 -9.03 -9.97 -17.27
C VAL A 74 -8.76 -8.51 -16.92
N TYR A 75 -9.63 -7.61 -17.37
CA TYR A 75 -9.50 -6.17 -17.10
C TYR A 75 -10.44 -5.75 -15.97
N GLY A 76 -9.90 -5.61 -14.76
CA GLY A 76 -10.64 -5.11 -13.59
C GLY A 76 -9.89 -5.37 -12.29
N ASP A 77 -9.57 -6.64 -12.02
CA ASP A 77 -9.03 -7.10 -10.74
C ASP A 77 -7.50 -6.98 -10.59
N LEU A 78 -6.82 -6.24 -11.46
CA LEU A 78 -5.35 -6.13 -11.48
C LEU A 78 -4.83 -4.80 -10.93
N LYS A 79 -5.70 -3.90 -10.47
CA LYS A 79 -5.30 -2.59 -9.96
C LYS A 79 -5.22 -2.62 -8.44
N GLY A 80 -4.00 -2.58 -7.90
CA GLY A 80 -3.77 -2.27 -6.50
C GLY A 80 -3.72 -0.76 -6.27
N ASP A 81 -3.73 -0.36 -4.99
CA ASP A 81 -3.54 1.02 -4.58
C ASP A 81 -2.11 1.48 -4.90
N THR A 82 -1.95 2.78 -5.15
CA THR A 82 -0.65 3.45 -5.28
C THR A 82 -0.38 4.29 -4.05
N LEU A 83 0.87 4.29 -3.60
CA LEU A 83 1.30 5.05 -2.43
C LEU A 83 2.51 5.91 -2.78
N ASP A 84 2.39 7.22 -2.56
CA ASP A 84 3.52 8.14 -2.58
C ASP A 84 3.70 8.73 -1.18
N LEU A 85 4.94 9.00 -0.79
CA LEU A 85 5.26 9.59 0.50
C LEU A 85 6.01 10.90 0.32
N SER A 86 5.63 11.92 1.09
CA SER A 86 6.41 13.13 1.29
C SER A 86 6.86 13.21 2.74
N PHE A 87 8.14 13.53 2.95
CA PHE A 87 8.77 13.57 4.27
C PHE A 87 9.96 14.52 4.26
N HIS A 88 10.47 14.89 5.43
CA HIS A 88 11.71 15.64 5.53
C HIS A 88 12.90 14.69 5.67
N ARG A 89 14.03 15.05 5.09
CA ARG A 89 15.32 14.39 5.33
C ARG A 89 16.39 15.47 5.42
N ASP A 90 17.14 15.49 6.51
CA ASP A 90 18.20 16.49 6.74
C ASP A 90 17.70 17.94 6.53
N GLY A 91 16.47 18.23 6.98
CA GLY A 91 15.84 19.55 6.83
C GLY A 91 15.33 19.88 5.41
N ARG A 92 15.36 18.94 4.47
CA ARG A 92 14.86 19.12 3.10
C ARG A 92 13.60 18.28 2.87
N LEU A 93 12.58 18.88 2.25
CA LEU A 93 11.41 18.16 1.79
C LEU A 93 11.79 17.24 0.62
N GLU A 94 11.53 15.93 0.79
CA GLU A 94 11.67 14.91 -0.22
C GLU A 94 10.34 14.20 -0.46
N SER A 95 10.18 13.66 -1.67
CA SER A 95 9.05 12.81 -2.02
C SER A 95 9.55 11.53 -2.68
N ARG A 96 8.94 10.41 -2.32
CA ARG A 96 9.18 9.10 -2.92
C ARG A 96 7.87 8.58 -3.51
N ALA A 97 7.86 8.48 -4.83
CA ALA A 97 6.72 7.97 -5.58
C ALA A 97 6.73 6.44 -5.65
N GLU A 98 5.54 5.86 -5.82
CA GLU A 98 5.31 4.43 -6.07
C GLU A 98 5.99 3.52 -5.04
N ILE A 99 5.81 3.82 -3.75
CA ILE A 99 6.22 2.94 -2.66
C ILE A 99 5.54 1.57 -2.86
N GLY A 100 6.35 0.52 -2.91
CA GLY A 100 5.88 -0.84 -3.12
C GLY A 100 4.98 -1.31 -1.97
N LEU A 101 3.73 -1.64 -2.30
CA LEU A 101 2.79 -2.26 -1.37
C LEU A 101 2.95 -3.78 -1.39
N SER A 102 3.39 -4.35 -0.28
CA SER A 102 3.41 -5.80 -0.05
C SER A 102 2.41 -6.15 1.05
N PRO A 103 1.65 -7.26 0.92
CA PRO A 103 0.72 -7.69 1.96
C PRO A 103 1.37 -7.69 3.34
N ALA A 104 0.78 -6.94 4.26
CA ALA A 104 1.31 -6.71 5.59
C ALA A 104 0.13 -6.68 6.57
N PRO A 105 -0.02 -7.71 7.43
CA PRO A 105 -1.12 -7.75 8.38
C PRO A 105 -0.99 -6.62 9.38
N ARG A 106 -2.12 -6.25 9.98
CA ARG A 106 -2.16 -5.23 11.03
C ARG A 106 -1.21 -5.61 12.18
N ARG A 107 -0.35 -4.68 12.59
CA ARG A 107 0.51 -4.90 13.76
C ARG A 107 -0.36 -5.02 15.03
N PRO A 108 -0.02 -5.93 15.95
CA PRO A 108 -0.64 -5.93 17.27
C PRO A 108 -0.35 -4.59 17.96
N ARG A 109 -1.37 -3.97 18.54
CA ARG A 109 -1.29 -2.66 19.19
C ARG A 109 -0.49 -2.70 20.49
#